data_AF-A0A2V6TNN8-F1
#
_entry.id   AF-A0A2V6TNN8-F1
#
_cell.length_a   1.000
_cell.length_b   1.000
_cell.length_c   1.000
_cell.angle_alpha   90.00
_cell.angle_beta   90.00
_cell.angle_gamma   90.00
#
_symmetry.space_group_name_H-M   'P 1'
#
loop_
_entity.id
_entity.type
_entity.pdbx_description
1 polymer ?
#
loop_
_entity_poly.entity_id
_entity_poly.type
_entity_poly.pdbx_seq_one_letter_code
_entity_poly.pdbx_strand_id
1 'polypeptide(L)'
;MTSALNPRFSFETFVVGSANRLAVTAGRTVAENPGSAYNPLFIYSGSGLGKTHVLMAIGHAAKTIAAQLNIEYLTLDEYVEAFHAAIAAGQGDAFRRRFQNVDVLLVDDVQFLTNRKE
;
A
#
# COMPACT_ATOMS: atom_id res chain seq x y z
N MET A 1 -2.32 -9.29 -10.98
CA MET A 1 -1.24 -9.95 -10.23
C MET A 1 -1.02 -9.13 -8.98
N THR A 2 -0.96 -9.74 -7.79
CA THR A 2 -0.49 -9.02 -6.59
C THR A 2 0.99 -8.78 -6.77
N SER A 3 1.42 -7.51 -6.78
CA SER A 3 2.85 -7.22 -6.90
C SER A 3 3.52 -7.54 -5.56
N ALA A 4 4.52 -8.42 -5.59
CA ALA A 4 5.22 -8.85 -4.39
C ALA A 4 5.95 -7.65 -3.77
N LEU A 5 5.90 -7.52 -2.45
CA LEU A 5 6.65 -6.49 -1.73
C LEU A 5 8.13 -6.64 -2.04
N ASN A 6 8.75 -5.58 -2.57
CA ASN A 6 10.18 -5.61 -2.89
C ASN A 6 10.99 -5.79 -1.60
N PRO A 7 11.80 -6.85 -1.45
CA PRO A 7 12.52 -7.14 -0.20
C PRO A 7 13.56 -6.07 0.17
N ARG A 8 13.91 -5.19 -0.76
CA ARG A 8 14.87 -4.09 -0.51
C ARG A 8 14.25 -2.92 0.24
N PHE A 9 12.93 -2.80 0.27
CA PHE A 9 12.21 -1.65 0.81
C PHE A 9 11.68 -1.95 2.20
N SER A 10 12.56 -1.97 3.21
CA SER A 10 12.22 -2.18 4.61
C SER A 10 12.54 -0.94 5.45
N PHE A 11 12.05 -0.89 6.69
CA PHE A 11 12.37 0.23 7.58
C PHE A 11 13.84 0.26 8.00
N GLU A 12 14.52 -0.89 7.99
CA GLU A 12 15.94 -1.03 8.32
C GLU A 12 16.82 -0.42 7.22
N THR A 13 16.39 -0.48 5.96
CA THR A 13 17.12 0.09 4.82
C THR A 13 16.72 1.53 4.51
N PHE A 14 15.73 2.09 5.21
CA PHE A 14 15.27 3.46 5.01
C PHE A 14 16.01 4.45 5.91
N VAL A 15 16.64 5.46 5.32
CA VAL A 15 17.37 6.49 6.08
C VAL A 15 16.39 7.49 6.69
N VAL A 16 16.33 7.53 8.02
CA VAL A 16 15.45 8.43 8.77
C VAL A 16 16.14 9.76 9.09
N GLY A 17 15.52 10.85 8.68
CA GLY A 17 15.92 12.23 8.97
C GLY A 17 14.74 13.06 9.49
N SER A 18 14.97 14.32 9.88
CA SER A 18 13.91 15.21 10.38
C SER A 18 12.74 15.35 9.41
N ALA A 19 13.01 15.41 8.10
CA ALA A 19 12.00 15.62 7.06
C ALA A 19 11.06 14.42 6.82
N ASN A 20 11.47 13.20 7.15
CA ASN A 20 10.69 11.97 6.89
C ASN A 20 10.33 11.19 8.16
N ARG A 21 10.81 11.64 9.33
CA ARG A 21 10.58 11.01 10.63
C ARG A 21 9.10 10.77 10.91
N LEU A 22 8.25 11.77 10.65
CA LEU A 22 6.81 11.66 10.91
C LEU A 22 6.18 10.52 10.09
N ALA A 23 6.48 10.45 8.79
CA ALA A 23 5.97 9.40 7.90
C ALA A 23 6.46 8.00 8.33
N VAL A 24 7.74 7.89 8.71
CA VAL A 24 8.32 6.62 9.18
C VAL A 24 7.71 6.19 10.51
N THR A 25 7.56 7.11 11.47
CA THR A 25 6.94 6.81 12.76
C THR A 25 5.48 6.39 12.58
N ALA A 26 4.69 7.14 11.80
CA ALA A 26 3.31 6.77 11.50
C ALA A 26 3.22 5.40 10.79
N GLY A 27 4.11 5.14 9.83
CA GLY A 27 4.18 3.85 9.15
C GLY A 27 4.48 2.68 10.10
N ARG A 28 5.43 2.85 11.04
CA ARG A 28 5.72 1.82 12.06
C ARG A 28 4.51 1.57 12.96
N THR A 29 3.84 2.62 13.42
CA THR A 29 2.64 2.49 14.27
C THR A 29 1.49 1.78 13.54
N VAL A 30 1.29 2.05 12.24
CA VAL A 30 0.33 1.33 11.41
C VAL A 30 0.73 -0.14 11.22
N ALA A 31 2.02 -0.42 11.03
CA ALA A 31 2.48 -1.80 10.90
C ALA A 31 2.30 -2.62 12.18
N GLU A 32 2.47 -2.00 13.35
CA GLU A 32 2.29 -2.64 14.67
C GLU A 32 0.82 -2.92 14.99
N ASN A 33 -0.09 -2.00 14.64
CA ASN A 33 -1.52 -2.15 14.88
C ASN A 33 -2.34 -1.75 13.64
N PRO A 34 -2.34 -2.59 12.58
CA PRO A 34 -3.05 -2.28 11.33
C PRO A 34 -4.54 -2.00 11.58
N GLY A 35 -5.06 -0.94 10.97
CA GLY A 35 -6.48 -0.57 11.07
C GLY A 35 -6.91 0.13 12.37
N SER A 36 -6.11 0.05 13.44
CA SER A 36 -6.47 0.64 14.74
C SER A 36 -5.77 1.97 15.04
N ALA A 37 -4.51 2.13 14.62
CA ALA A 37 -3.77 3.37 14.89
C ALA A 37 -4.22 4.50 13.95
N TYR A 38 -4.22 4.22 12.65
CA TYR A 38 -4.69 5.11 11.59
C TYR A 38 -5.34 4.27 10.49
N ASN A 39 -6.49 4.70 9.99
CA ASN A 39 -7.13 4.11 8.82
C ASN A 39 -8.01 5.14 8.11
N PRO A 40 -7.58 5.71 6.96
CA PRO A 40 -6.33 5.41 6.25
C PRO A 40 -5.10 6.15 6.81
N LEU A 41 -3.90 5.65 6.49
CA LEU A 41 -2.65 6.42 6.53
C LEU A 41 -2.34 6.94 5.12
N PHE A 42 -2.23 8.25 4.96
CA PHE A 42 -1.93 8.88 3.67
C PHE A 42 -0.58 9.60 3.73
N ILE A 43 0.36 9.18 2.88
CA ILE A 43 1.71 9.76 2.78
C ILE A 43 1.86 10.45 1.42
N TYR A 44 2.23 11.73 1.43
CA TYR A 44 2.46 12.51 0.22
C TYR A 44 3.79 13.24 0.27
N SER A 45 4.42 13.38 -0.90
CA SER A 45 5.68 14.09 -1.09
C SER A 45 5.98 14.22 -2.59
N GLY A 46 6.96 15.06 -2.93
CA GLY A 46 7.55 15.08 -4.27
C GLY A 46 8.10 13.72 -4.73
N SER A 47 8.44 13.63 -6.02
CA SER A 47 9.02 12.42 -6.62
C SER A 47 10.38 12.08 -6.00
N GLY A 48 10.68 10.79 -5.86
CA GLY A 48 11.97 10.30 -5.36
C GLY A 48 12.21 10.45 -3.85
N LEU A 49 11.22 10.87 -3.05
CA LEU A 49 11.38 11.08 -1.60
C LEU A 49 11.00 9.88 -0.73
N GLY A 50 10.86 8.69 -1.33
CA GLY A 50 10.74 7.43 -0.59
C GLY A 50 9.33 6.95 -0.24
N LYS A 51 8.27 7.49 -0.87
CA LYS A 51 6.87 7.05 -0.65
C LYS A 51 6.69 5.54 -0.79
N THR A 52 7.06 5.00 -1.96
CA THR A 52 7.02 3.56 -2.26
C THR A 52 7.84 2.73 -1.27
N HIS A 53 9.01 3.24 -0.85
CA HIS A 53 9.84 2.55 0.13
C HIS A 53 9.13 2.45 1.47
N VAL A 54 8.63 3.57 2.01
CA VAL A 54 7.91 3.58 3.28
C VAL A 54 6.65 2.71 3.20
N LEU A 55 5.89 2.80 2.10
CA LEU A 55 4.68 2.01 1.88
C LEU A 55 4.97 0.50 1.92
N MET A 56 5.99 0.04 1.18
CA MET A 56 6.38 -1.37 1.20
C MET A 56 6.98 -1.79 2.56
N ALA A 57 7.70 -0.90 3.23
CA ALA A 57 8.27 -1.16 4.56
C ALA A 57 7.17 -1.40 5.61
N ILE A 58 6.04 -0.70 5.52
CA ILE A 58 4.85 -0.97 6.36
C ILE A 58 4.38 -2.41 6.14
N GLY A 59 4.27 -2.86 4.88
CA GLY A 59 3.88 -4.22 4.55
C GLY A 59 4.81 -5.28 5.13
N HIS A 60 6.13 -5.11 4.96
CA HIS A 60 7.12 -6.03 5.52
C HIS A 60 7.08 -6.07 7.05
N ALA A 61 6.98 -4.91 7.70
CA ALA A 61 6.92 -4.83 9.16
C ALA A 61 5.65 -5.49 9.71
N ALA A 62 4.49 -5.25 9.09
CA ALA A 62 3.23 -5.87 9.46
C ALA A 62 3.31 -7.41 9.32
N LYS A 63 3.87 -7.92 8.19
CA LYS A 63 4.10 -9.36 7.99
C LYS A 63 5.09 -9.97 8.98
N THR A 64 6.09 -9.21 9.42
CA THR A 64 7.07 -9.67 10.41
C THR A 64 6.41 -9.83 11.79
N ILE A 65 5.49 -8.93 12.14
CA ILE A 65 4.76 -8.96 13.42
C ILE A 65 3.66 -10.05 13.39
N ALA A 66 2.95 -10.16 12.27
CA ALA A 66 1.85 -11.10 12.09
C ALA A 66 1.90 -11.73 10.68
N ALA A 67 2.57 -12.88 10.58
CA ALA A 67 2.81 -13.57 9.31
C ALA A 67 1.53 -13.99 8.56
N GLN A 68 0.41 -14.14 9.28
CA GLN A 68 -0.90 -14.52 8.74
C GLN A 68 -1.62 -13.38 8.01
N LEU A 69 -1.23 -12.12 8.20
CA LEU A 69 -1.95 -10.99 7.59
C LEU A 69 -1.95 -11.08 6.08
N ASN A 70 -3.11 -10.95 5.44
CA ASN A 70 -3.22 -10.83 3.99
C ASN A 70 -2.91 -9.38 3.58
N ILE A 71 -1.76 -9.17 2.96
CA ILE A 71 -1.30 -7.85 2.51
C ILE A 71 -1.38 -7.80 0.99
N GLU A 72 -2.05 -6.77 0.48
CA GLU A 72 -2.16 -6.53 -0.95
C GLU A 72 -1.52 -5.18 -1.30
N TYR A 73 -0.49 -5.24 -2.15
CA TYR A 73 0.17 -4.06 -2.72
C TYR A 73 -0.15 -3.95 -4.21
N LEU A 74 -0.50 -2.74 -4.62
CA LEU A 74 -0.76 -2.37 -6.00
C LEU A 74 -0.69 -0.85 -6.18
N THR A 75 -0.42 -0.42 -7.40
CA THR A 75 -0.66 0.96 -7.80
C THR A 75 -2.15 1.18 -8.04
N LEU A 76 -2.57 2.44 -7.98
CA LEU A 76 -3.96 2.78 -8.28
C LEU A 76 -4.36 2.50 -9.74
N ASP A 77 -3.39 2.58 -10.66
CA ASP A 77 -3.61 2.25 -12.07
C ASP A 77 -3.90 0.75 -12.25
N GLU A 78 -3.10 -0.12 -11.61
CA GLU A 78 -3.32 -1.57 -11.58
C GLU A 78 -4.67 -1.92 -10.95
N TYR A 79 -5.10 -1.21 -9.90
CA TYR A 79 -6.41 -1.41 -9.30
C TYR A 79 -7.54 -1.12 -10.29
N VAL A 80 -7.49 0.03 -10.97
CA VAL A 80 -8.53 0.43 -11.92
C VAL A 80 -8.56 -0.48 -13.15
N GLU A 81 -7.40 -0.86 -13.68
CA GLU A 81 -7.32 -1.81 -14.80
C GLU A 81 -7.92 -3.18 -14.40
N ALA A 82 -7.54 -3.70 -13.24
CA ALA A 82 -8.07 -4.97 -12.75
C ALA A 82 -9.58 -4.89 -12.48
N PHE A 83 -10.07 -3.74 -11.99
CA PHE A 83 -11.50 -3.49 -11.80
C PHE A 83 -12.26 -3.51 -13.13
N HIS A 84 -11.80 -2.76 -14.14
CA HIS A 84 -12.42 -2.74 -15.47
C HIS A 84 -12.44 -4.13 -16.11
N ALA A 85 -11.31 -4.85 -16.04
CA ALA A 85 -11.23 -6.21 -16.56
C ALA A 85 -12.21 -7.17 -15.87
N ALA A 86 -12.35 -7.08 -14.55
CA ALA A 86 -13.28 -7.91 -13.79
C ALA A 86 -14.74 -7.61 -14.14
N ILE A 87 -15.11 -6.34 -14.32
CA ILE A 87 -16.47 -5.97 -14.74
C ILE A 87 -16.75 -6.46 -16.16
N ALA A 88 -15.83 -6.25 -17.10
CA ALA A 88 -15.97 -6.71 -18.48
C ALA A 88 -16.11 -8.24 -18.59
N ALA A 89 -15.45 -8.99 -17.69
CA ALA A 89 -15.53 -10.44 -17.62
C ALA A 89 -16.72 -10.98 -16.80
N GLY A 90 -17.58 -10.11 -16.24
CA GLY A 90 -18.67 -10.54 -15.35
C GLY A 90 -18.20 -11.10 -13.99
N GLN A 91 -16.96 -10.81 -13.59
CA GLN A 91 -16.28 -11.30 -12.38
C GLN A 91 -16.25 -10.26 -11.25
N GLY A 92 -17.14 -9.26 -11.27
CA GLY A 92 -17.17 -8.17 -10.28
C GLY A 92 -17.30 -8.65 -8.83
N ASP A 93 -18.07 -9.70 -8.57
CA ASP A 93 -18.19 -10.26 -7.22
C ASP A 93 -16.91 -10.96 -6.75
N ALA A 94 -16.20 -11.65 -7.65
CA ALA A 94 -14.91 -12.25 -7.33
C ALA A 94 -13.87 -11.17 -7.02
N PHE A 95 -13.86 -10.08 -7.79
CA PHE A 95 -13.03 -8.91 -7.52
C PHE A 95 -13.33 -8.29 -6.16
N ARG A 96 -14.61 -8.07 -5.82
CA ARG A 96 -15.01 -7.55 -4.50
C ARG A 96 -14.54 -8.45 -3.36
N ARG A 97 -14.74 -9.77 -3.47
CA ARG A 97 -14.32 -10.74 -2.44
C ARG A 97 -12.81 -10.75 -2.23
N ARG A 98 -12.01 -10.58 -3.28
CA ARG A 98 -10.54 -10.47 -3.17
C ARG A 98 -10.16 -9.36 -2.19
N PHE A 99 -10.65 -8.14 -2.41
CA PHE A 99 -10.31 -6.98 -1.58
C PHE A 99 -10.99 -6.99 -0.20
N GLN A 100 -12.13 -7.68 -0.04
CA GLN A 100 -12.76 -7.87 1.29
C GLN A 100 -11.95 -8.77 2.23
N ASN A 101 -11.10 -9.65 1.69
CA ASN A 101 -10.27 -10.56 2.48
C ASN A 101 -8.87 -10.00 2.76
N VAL A 102 -8.61 -8.74 2.41
CA VAL A 102 -7.32 -8.06 2.63
C VAL A 102 -7.31 -7.42 4.02
N ASP A 103 -6.32 -7.77 4.84
CA ASP A 103 -6.12 -7.15 6.16
C ASP A 103 -5.41 -5.80 6.03
N VAL A 104 -4.48 -5.67 5.07
CA VAL A 104 -3.74 -4.43 4.79
C VAL A 104 -3.66 -4.17 3.30
N LEU A 105 -4.30 -3.09 2.86
CA LEU A 105 -4.26 -2.62 1.47
C LEU A 105 -3.26 -1.47 1.32
N LEU A 106 -2.23 -1.67 0.52
CA LEU A 106 -1.16 -0.71 0.24
C LEU A 106 -1.31 -0.19 -1.19
N VAL A 107 -1.74 1.06 -1.33
CA VAL A 107 -1.98 1.69 -2.64
C VAL A 107 -0.90 2.73 -2.93
N ASP A 108 -0.14 2.54 -4.01
CA ASP A 108 0.88 3.49 -4.46
C ASP A 108 0.39 4.35 -5.65
N ASP A 109 1.13 5.42 -5.92
CA ASP A 109 0.96 6.32 -7.06
C ASP A 109 -0.46 6.86 -7.28
N VAL A 110 -1.12 7.27 -6.19
CA VAL A 110 -2.49 7.83 -6.22
C VAL A 110 -2.62 9.07 -7.11
N GLN A 111 -1.52 9.80 -7.37
CA GLN A 111 -1.52 10.97 -8.26
C GLN A 111 -1.95 10.67 -9.70
N PHE A 112 -1.95 9.41 -10.14
CA PHE A 112 -2.44 9.06 -11.48
C PHE A 112 -3.94 9.35 -11.66
N LEU A 113 -4.73 9.44 -10.58
CA LEU A 113 -6.14 9.83 -10.67
C LEU A 113 -6.33 11.28 -11.11
N THR A 114 -5.46 12.21 -10.70
CA THR A 114 -5.67 13.63 -11.00
C THR A 114 -5.40 13.98 -12.46
N ASN A 115 -4.71 13.10 -13.19
CA ASN A 115 -4.37 13.30 -14.60
C ASN A 115 -5.23 12.47 -15.56
N ARG A 116 -6.14 11.62 -15.07
CA ARG A 116 -7.16 10.99 -15.91
C ARG A 116 -8.29 11.98 -16.12
N LYS A 117 -8.29 12.63 -17.30
CA LYS A 117 -9.52 13.21 -17.84
C LYS A 117 -10.42 12.04 -18.23
N GLU A 118 -11.65 12.04 -17.74
CA GLU A 118 -12.72 11.15 -18.20
C GLU A 118 -12.85 11.14 -19.73
#